data_AF-A0A1B1UYB5-F1
#
_entry.id   AF-A0A1B1UYB5-F1
#
_cell.length_a   1.000
_cell.length_b   1.000
_cell.length_c   1.000
_cell.angle_alpha   90.00
_cell.angle_beta   90.00
_cell.angle_gamma   90.00
#
_symmetry.space_group_name_H-M   'P 1'
#
loop_
_entity.id
_entity.type
_entity.pdbx_description
1 polymer ?
#
loop_
_entity_poly.entity_id
_entity_poly.type
_entity_poly.pdbx_seq_one_letter_code
_entity_poly.pdbx_strand_id
1 'polypeptide(L)'
;MGNNAPVFFIQDAIKFPDFVHALKPEPHNEMPQGGSAHDTFWDFFAQNPESTHAVFWAMSDRGIPKNYRQMEGFGVHTFRLVNKEGQSYFVKFHWKPLHGLESLVWDEAQILHGKDVDFHRKDLYESIEKGDYPEW
;
A
#
# COMPACT_ATOMS: atom_id res chain seq x y z
N MET A 1 12.18 -0.40 3.25
CA MET A 1 10.92 0.34 3.01
C MET A 1 10.32 -0.21 1.73
N GLY A 2 9.08 -0.68 1.75
CA GLY A 2 8.36 -1.29 0.62
C GLY A 2 6.85 -1.18 0.83
N ASN A 3 6.07 -1.52 -0.20
CA ASN A 3 4.60 -1.42 -0.21
C ASN A 3 3.95 -2.74 -0.65
N ASN A 4 2.63 -2.86 -0.54
CA ASN A 4 1.86 -4.01 -1.06
C ASN A 4 1.49 -3.90 -2.55
N ALA A 5 2.00 -2.87 -3.25
CA ALA A 5 1.91 -2.68 -4.69
C ALA A 5 3.33 -2.53 -5.29
N PRO A 6 3.55 -2.99 -6.53
CA PRO A 6 4.88 -3.00 -7.16
C PRO A 6 5.37 -1.64 -7.68
N VAL A 7 4.52 -0.60 -7.61
CA VAL A 7 4.77 0.73 -8.16
C VAL A 7 4.36 1.82 -7.17
N PHE A 8 4.75 3.06 -7.46
CA PHE A 8 4.42 4.23 -6.64
C PHE A 8 3.75 5.32 -7.49
N PHE A 9 3.12 6.29 -6.81
CA PHE A 9 2.29 7.33 -7.45
C PHE A 9 3.09 8.41 -8.19
N ILE A 10 4.36 8.59 -7.84
CA ILE A 10 5.22 9.65 -8.38
C ILE A 10 6.58 9.09 -8.78
N GLN A 11 7.22 9.76 -9.73
CA GLN A 11 8.53 9.35 -10.25
C GLN A 11 9.70 10.06 -9.56
N ASP A 12 9.50 11.32 -9.15
CA ASP A 12 10.51 12.14 -8.48
C ASP A 12 10.11 12.45 -7.04
N ALA A 13 11.05 12.31 -6.11
CA ALA A 13 10.86 12.58 -4.69
C ALA A 13 10.48 14.05 -4.40
N ILE A 14 10.82 14.99 -5.28
CA ILE A 14 10.44 16.40 -5.13
C ILE A 14 8.92 16.60 -5.09
N LYS A 15 8.14 15.73 -5.77
CA LYS A 15 6.67 15.76 -5.78
C LYS A 15 6.05 15.08 -4.55
N PHE A 16 6.83 14.50 -3.65
CA PHE A 16 6.30 13.76 -2.50
C PHE A 16 5.44 14.63 -1.58
N PRO A 17 5.83 15.86 -1.22
CA PRO A 17 4.98 16.75 -0.44
C PRO A 17 3.67 17.07 -1.17
N ASP A 18 3.71 17.34 -2.48
CA ASP A 18 2.50 17.65 -3.27
C ASP A 18 1.52 16.48 -3.28
N PHE A 19 2.01 15.27 -3.56
CA PHE A 19 1.19 14.06 -3.53
C PHE A 19 0.60 13.80 -2.14
N VAL A 20 1.41 13.91 -1.08
CA VAL A 20 0.95 13.66 0.29
C VAL A 20 -0.07 14.71 0.72
N HIS A 21 0.14 15.99 0.41
CA HIS A 21 -0.82 17.05 0.71
C HIS A 21 -2.14 16.86 -0.05
N ALA A 22 -2.08 16.39 -1.29
CA ALA A 22 -3.27 16.13 -2.09
C ALA A 22 -4.10 14.93 -1.57
N LEU A 23 -3.44 13.87 -1.10
CA LEU A 23 -4.08 12.66 -0.55
C LEU A 23 -4.58 12.81 0.89
N LYS A 24 -3.92 13.66 1.68
CA LYS A 24 -4.25 13.87 3.10
C LYS A 24 -5.54 14.70 3.25
N PRO A 25 -6.14 14.71 4.46
CA PRO A 25 -7.30 15.54 4.71
C PRO A 25 -7.03 17.01 4.35
N GLU A 26 -8.04 17.68 3.78
CA GLU A 26 -7.87 19.02 3.26
C GLU A 26 -7.53 20.01 4.38
N PRO A 27 -6.60 20.95 4.17
CA PRO A 27 -5.98 21.71 5.26
C PRO A 27 -6.92 22.69 5.96
N HIS A 28 -8.06 23.02 5.32
CA HIS A 28 -9.01 23.99 5.86
C HIS A 28 -9.99 23.38 6.87
N ASN A 29 -10.21 22.06 6.84
CA ASN A 29 -11.19 21.36 7.69
C ASN A 29 -10.74 20.00 8.22
N GLU A 30 -9.55 19.53 7.84
CA GLU A 30 -8.97 18.23 8.22
C GLU A 30 -9.86 17.03 7.85
N MET A 31 -10.58 17.10 6.72
CA MET A 31 -11.40 15.99 6.20
C MET A 31 -11.09 15.69 4.72
N PRO A 32 -11.31 14.44 4.26
CA PRO A 32 -11.71 13.25 5.03
C PRO A 32 -10.50 12.52 5.66
N GLN A 33 -10.73 11.81 6.77
CA GLN A 33 -9.71 10.93 7.36
C GLN A 33 -9.69 9.56 6.65
N GLY A 34 -8.50 9.07 6.31
CA GLY A 34 -8.30 7.69 5.84
C GLY A 34 -8.98 7.34 4.51
N GLY A 35 -9.32 8.32 3.68
CA GLY A 35 -9.93 8.08 2.37
C GLY A 35 -9.40 9.03 1.31
N SER A 36 -9.21 8.54 0.09
CA SER A 36 -8.78 9.33 -1.07
C SER A 36 -9.97 9.85 -1.90
N ALA A 37 -11.20 9.66 -1.43
CA ALA A 37 -12.44 10.05 -2.10
C ALA A 37 -12.79 11.52 -1.84
N HIS A 38 -11.92 12.43 -2.26
CA HIS A 38 -12.10 13.88 -2.14
C HIS A 38 -11.37 14.64 -3.25
N ASP A 39 -11.72 15.92 -3.41
CA ASP A 39 -11.36 16.74 -4.56
C ASP A 39 -9.86 16.86 -4.78
N THR A 40 -9.07 17.17 -3.73
CA THR A 40 -7.63 17.42 -3.89
C THR A 40 -6.85 16.20 -4.37
N PHE A 41 -7.24 14.98 -3.98
CA PHE A 41 -6.58 13.77 -4.43
C PHE A 41 -6.83 13.53 -5.93
N TRP A 42 -8.09 13.66 -6.35
CA TRP A 42 -8.47 13.42 -7.74
C TRP A 42 -8.03 14.55 -8.69
N ASP A 43 -7.89 15.79 -8.19
CA ASP A 43 -7.26 16.88 -8.92
C ASP A 43 -5.77 16.60 -9.18
N PHE A 44 -5.01 16.19 -8.14
CA PHE A 44 -3.61 15.79 -8.32
C PHE A 44 -3.46 14.65 -9.34
N PHE A 45 -4.32 13.62 -9.24
CA PHE A 45 -4.33 12.50 -10.19
C PHE A 45 -4.59 12.97 -11.63
N ALA A 46 -5.62 13.79 -11.84
CA ALA A 46 -5.98 14.29 -13.17
C ALA A 46 -4.83 15.07 -13.82
N GLN A 47 -4.04 15.79 -13.03
CA GLN A 47 -2.92 16.61 -13.49
C GLN A 47 -1.57 15.86 -13.54
N ASN A 48 -1.48 14.66 -12.95
CA ASN A 48 -0.25 13.87 -12.89
C ASN A 48 -0.49 12.44 -13.39
N PRO A 49 -0.55 12.22 -14.72
CA PRO A 49 -0.86 10.90 -15.29
C PRO A 49 0.15 9.81 -14.94
N GLU A 50 1.36 10.16 -14.48
CA GLU A 50 2.36 9.22 -13.93
C GLU A 50 1.80 8.37 -12.78
N SER A 51 0.81 8.89 -12.05
CA SER A 51 0.17 8.23 -10.92
C SER A 51 -0.84 7.14 -11.29
N THR A 52 -1.28 7.09 -12.56
CA THR A 52 -2.35 6.19 -13.04
C THR A 52 -2.11 4.74 -12.67
N HIS A 53 -0.89 4.24 -12.83
CA HIS A 53 -0.61 2.85 -12.52
C HIS A 53 -0.86 2.54 -11.03
N ALA A 54 -0.32 3.35 -10.12
CA ALA A 54 -0.51 3.15 -8.68
C ALA A 54 -1.97 3.36 -8.23
N VAL A 55 -2.69 4.30 -8.86
CA VAL A 55 -4.12 4.50 -8.61
C VAL A 55 -4.93 3.26 -8.98
N PHE A 56 -4.64 2.60 -10.09
CA PHE A 56 -5.33 1.35 -10.46
C PHE A 56 -5.08 0.21 -9.46
N TRP A 57 -3.88 0.12 -8.88
CA TRP A 57 -3.62 -0.80 -7.77
C TRP A 57 -4.48 -0.46 -6.55
N ALA A 58 -4.52 0.81 -6.15
CA ALA A 58 -5.30 1.26 -5.00
C ALA A 58 -6.82 1.12 -5.18
N MET A 59 -7.33 1.28 -6.41
CA MET A 59 -8.76 1.15 -6.74
C MET A 59 -9.19 -0.30 -6.98
N SER A 60 -8.24 -1.24 -7.10
CA SER A 60 -8.54 -2.68 -7.09
C SER A 60 -8.67 -3.19 -5.65
N ASP A 61 -9.10 -4.43 -5.47
CA ASP A 61 -9.18 -5.07 -4.15
C ASP A 61 -7.81 -5.14 -3.44
N ARG A 62 -6.69 -4.91 -4.13
CA ARG A 62 -5.36 -4.73 -3.52
C ARG A 62 -5.30 -3.55 -2.53
N GLY A 63 -6.17 -2.56 -2.68
CA GLY A 63 -6.31 -1.44 -1.74
C GLY A 63 -7.00 -1.79 -0.43
N ILE A 64 -7.68 -2.94 -0.37
CA ILE A 64 -8.46 -3.43 0.78
C ILE A 64 -8.10 -4.89 1.11
N PRO A 65 -6.84 -5.17 1.51
CA PRO A 65 -6.41 -6.53 1.81
C PRO A 65 -7.21 -7.13 2.99
N LYS A 66 -7.35 -8.46 3.02
CA LYS A 66 -8.05 -9.15 4.13
C LYS A 66 -7.30 -9.02 5.44
N ASN A 67 -5.98 -9.08 5.41
CA ASN A 67 -5.08 -8.85 6.53
C ASN A 67 -3.65 -8.66 6.00
N TYR A 68 -2.70 -8.38 6.89
CA TYR A 68 -1.31 -8.18 6.50
C TYR A 68 -0.61 -9.47 6.03
N ARG A 69 -1.09 -10.64 6.43
CA ARG A 69 -0.47 -11.94 6.14
C ARG A 69 -0.81 -12.47 4.76
N GLN A 70 -1.87 -11.94 4.14
CA GLN A 70 -2.37 -12.34 2.82
C GLN A 70 -2.19 -11.24 1.75
N MET A 71 -1.17 -10.39 1.91
CA MET A 71 -0.76 -9.40 0.91
C MET A 71 0.68 -9.64 0.48
N GLU A 72 0.95 -9.40 -0.81
CA GLU A 72 2.32 -9.33 -1.32
C GLU A 72 3.04 -8.09 -0.79
N GLY A 73 4.38 -8.13 -0.82
CA GLY A 73 5.23 -6.97 -0.58
C GLY A 73 6.21 -6.75 -1.72
N PHE A 74 6.54 -5.50 -2.00
CA PHE A 74 7.42 -5.09 -3.07
C PHE A 74 8.39 -4.00 -2.63
N GLY A 75 9.65 -4.12 -3.03
CA GLY A 75 10.66 -3.09 -2.82
C GLY A 75 10.49 -1.86 -3.72
N VAL A 76 9.61 -1.92 -4.73
CA VAL A 76 9.28 -0.90 -5.73
C VAL A 76 10.47 -0.51 -6.62
N HIS A 77 11.58 -0.05 -6.07
CA HIS A 77 12.75 0.44 -6.79
C HIS A 77 13.65 -0.70 -7.29
N THR A 78 14.41 -0.40 -8.35
CA THR A 78 15.50 -1.29 -8.79
C THR A 78 16.74 -0.99 -7.96
N PHE A 79 17.24 -2.00 -7.27
CA PHE A 79 18.48 -1.92 -6.48
C PHE A 79 19.61 -2.66 -7.18
N ARG A 80 20.80 -2.65 -6.56
CA ARG A 80 21.95 -3.44 -6.98
C ARG A 80 22.35 -4.42 -5.87
N LEU A 81 22.55 -5.69 -6.24
CA LEU A 81 23.34 -6.63 -5.45
C LEU A 81 24.76 -6.62 -5.99
N VAL A 82 25.75 -6.52 -5.11
CA VAL A 82 27.17 -6.48 -5.47
C VAL A 82 27.85 -7.70 -4.84
N ASN A 83 28.47 -8.55 -5.67
CA ASN A 83 29.19 -9.73 -5.19
C ASN A 83 30.61 -9.38 -4.71
N LYS A 84 31.35 -10.38 -4.20
CA LYS A 84 32.71 -10.19 -3.66
C LYS A 84 33.73 -9.74 -4.73
N GLU A 85 33.45 -9.98 -6.01
CA GLU A 85 34.23 -9.52 -7.16
C GLU A 85 33.87 -8.09 -7.61
N GLY A 86 32.91 -7.43 -6.95
CA GLY A 86 32.44 -6.09 -7.32
C GLY A 86 31.48 -6.05 -8.51
N GLN A 87 30.98 -7.21 -8.98
CA GLN A 87 30.01 -7.27 -10.06
C GLN A 87 28.61 -6.92 -9.56
N SER A 88 27.91 -6.06 -10.30
CA SER A 88 26.58 -5.54 -9.94
C SER A 88 25.47 -6.23 -10.72
N TYR A 89 24.41 -6.63 -10.02
CA TYR A 89 23.18 -7.19 -10.59
C TYR A 89 21.98 -6.34 -10.19
N PHE A 90 21.12 -5.99 -11.14
CA PHE A 90 19.86 -5.31 -10.84
C PHE A 90 18.90 -6.26 -10.14
N VAL A 91 18.24 -5.78 -9.08
CA VAL A 91 17.28 -6.57 -8.29
C VAL A 91 16.01 -5.77 -7.99
N LYS A 92 14.86 -6.46 -8.01
CA LYS A 92 13.61 -6.03 -7.39
C LYS A 92 13.30 -6.99 -6.24
N PHE A 93 12.96 -6.48 -5.07
CA PHE A 93 12.60 -7.31 -3.92
C PHE A 93 11.09 -7.60 -3.91
N HIS A 94 10.75 -8.85 -3.58
CA HIS A 94 9.37 -9.35 -3.51
C HIS A 94 9.19 -10.18 -2.24
N TRP A 95 8.02 -10.08 -1.63
CA TRP A 95 7.53 -10.88 -0.51
C TRP A 95 6.25 -11.59 -0.96
N LYS A 96 6.19 -12.92 -0.80
CA LYS A 96 5.12 -13.75 -1.35
C LYS A 96 4.43 -14.48 -0.20
N PRO A 97 3.25 -14.01 0.25
CA PRO A 97 2.61 -14.57 1.43
C PRO A 97 2.33 -16.06 1.25
N LEU A 98 2.78 -16.88 2.21
CA LEU A 98 2.51 -18.31 2.22
C LEU A 98 1.02 -18.61 2.39
N HIS A 99 0.32 -17.72 3.11
CA HIS A 99 -1.13 -17.75 3.36
C HIS A 99 -1.97 -17.38 2.14
N GLY A 100 -1.34 -17.13 0.98
CA GLY A 100 -2.02 -16.76 -0.25
C GLY A 100 -2.38 -15.28 -0.32
N LEU A 101 -3.15 -14.93 -1.37
CA LEU A 101 -3.60 -13.56 -1.63
C LEU A 101 -5.10 -13.45 -1.41
N GLU A 102 -5.53 -12.58 -0.51
CA GLU A 102 -6.94 -12.36 -0.22
C GLU A 102 -7.23 -10.91 0.15
N SER A 103 -8.37 -10.42 -0.33
CA SER A 103 -8.85 -9.06 -0.13
C SER A 103 -10.32 -9.08 0.29
N LEU A 104 -10.74 -7.99 0.92
CA LEU A 104 -12.13 -7.68 1.18
C LEU A 104 -12.80 -7.18 -0.10
N VAL A 105 -14.14 -7.15 -0.08
CA VAL A 105 -14.93 -6.30 -0.99
C VAL A 105 -15.20 -4.94 -0.33
N TRP A 106 -15.42 -3.90 -1.13
CA TRP A 106 -15.50 -2.52 -0.64
C TRP A 106 -16.53 -2.30 0.48
N ASP A 107 -17.76 -2.81 0.31
CA ASP A 107 -18.82 -2.66 1.31
C ASP A 107 -18.46 -3.35 2.65
N GLU A 108 -17.79 -4.51 2.59
CA GLU A 108 -17.29 -5.21 3.77
C GLU A 108 -16.20 -4.38 4.46
N ALA A 109 -15.24 -3.86 3.70
CA ALA A 109 -14.15 -3.03 4.23
C ALA A 109 -14.67 -1.75 4.91
N GLN A 110 -15.65 -1.07 4.32
CA GLN A 110 -16.27 0.11 4.91
C GLN A 110 -17.01 -0.20 6.22
N ILE A 111 -17.79 -1.28 6.26
CA ILE A 111 -18.46 -1.70 7.49
C ILE A 111 -17.43 -2.04 8.57
N LEU A 112 -16.37 -2.74 8.20
CA LEU A 112 -15.33 -3.18 9.13
C LEU A 112 -14.58 -2.00 9.74
N HIS A 113 -14.28 -0.95 8.97
CA HIS A 113 -13.71 0.30 9.48
C HIS A 113 -14.54 0.94 10.59
N GLY A 114 -15.86 0.72 10.64
CA GLY A 114 -16.72 1.19 11.74
C GLY A 114 -16.88 0.17 12.87
N LYS A 115 -16.80 -1.13 12.57
CA LYS A 115 -17.06 -2.21 13.54
C LYS A 115 -15.84 -2.65 14.33
N ASP A 116 -14.67 -2.64 13.70
CA ASP A 116 -13.38 -2.99 14.31
C ASP A 116 -12.25 -2.22 13.60
N VAL A 117 -11.98 -1.01 14.09
CA VAL A 117 -10.89 -0.15 13.58
C VAL A 117 -9.50 -0.77 13.72
N ASP A 118 -9.36 -1.80 14.57
CA ASP A 118 -8.12 -2.49 14.85
C ASP A 118 -8.03 -3.87 14.15
N PHE A 119 -8.98 -4.21 13.26
CA PHE A 119 -9.13 -5.55 12.69
C PHE A 119 -7.81 -6.18 12.19
N HIS A 120 -7.03 -5.48 11.35
CA HIS A 120 -5.75 -6.01 10.86
C HIS A 120 -4.69 -6.16 11.96
N ARG A 121 -4.66 -5.22 12.92
CA ARG A 121 -3.74 -5.27 14.06
C ARG A 121 -4.07 -6.46 14.96
N LYS A 122 -5.36 -6.68 15.20
CA LYS A 122 -5.90 -7.80 15.98
C LYS A 122 -5.65 -9.14 15.29
N ASP A 123 -5.92 -9.26 13.99
CA ASP A 123 -5.61 -10.48 13.22
C ASP A 123 -4.14 -10.88 13.38
N LEU A 124 -3.22 -9.94 13.16
CA LEU A 124 -1.79 -10.22 13.25
C LEU A 124 -1.38 -10.66 14.67
N TYR A 125 -1.84 -9.92 15.69
CA TYR A 125 -1.52 -10.22 17.08
C TYR A 125 -2.03 -11.60 17.50
N GLU A 126 -3.31 -11.89 17.23
CA GLU A 126 -3.92 -13.16 17.60
C GLU A 126 -3.36 -14.35 16.81
N SER A 127 -2.97 -14.15 15.55
CA SER A 127 -2.38 -15.20 14.72
C SER A 127 -1.04 -15.66 15.30
N ILE A 128 -0.20 -14.70 15.74
CA ILE A 128 1.06 -14.99 16.42
C ILE A 128 0.82 -15.73 17.74
N GLU A 129 -0.12 -15.26 18.56
CA GLU A 129 -0.47 -15.92 19.84
C GLU A 129 -0.99 -17.36 19.64
N LYS A 130 -1.65 -17.64 18.51
CA LYS A 130 -2.18 -18.97 18.16
C LYS A 130 -1.15 -19.87 17.48
N GLY A 131 0.06 -19.37 17.21
CA GLY A 131 1.10 -20.10 16.46
C GLY A 131 0.85 -20.20 14.95
N ASP A 132 -0.12 -19.44 14.41
CA ASP A 132 -0.32 -19.25 12.96
C ASP A 132 0.59 -18.10 12.49
N TYR A 133 1.90 -18.40 12.44
CA TYR A 133 2.90 -17.36 12.17
C TYR A 133 2.78 -16.83 10.74
N PRO A 134 2.84 -15.50 10.55
CA PRO A 134 2.95 -14.90 9.23
C PRO A 134 4.25 -15.32 8.51
N GLU A 135 4.13 -15.76 7.26
CA GLU A 135 5.28 -16.14 6.42
C GLU A 135 5.12 -15.56 5.00
N TRP A 136 6.24 -15.10 4.42
CA TRP A 136 6.31 -14.44 3.11
C TRP A 136 7.54 -14.86 2.29
#